data_AF-A0A974UJ83-F1
#
_entry.id   AF-A0A974UJ83-F1
#
_cell.length_a   1.000
_cell.length_b   1.000
_cell.length_c   1.000
_cell.angle_alpha   90.00
_cell.angle_beta   90.00
_cell.angle_gamma   90.00
#
_symmetry.space_group_name_H-M   'P 1'
#
loop_
_entity.id
_entity.type
_entity.pdbx_description
1 polymer ?
#
loop_
_entity_poly.entity_id
_entity_poly.type
_entity_poly.pdbx_seq_one_letter_code
_entity_poly.pdbx_strand_id
1 'polypeptide(L)'
;MRKPLVKQALREARKSHEPVTVSSIATVAGVSTDFIYRHDELRPQVEALRRARASSGAPALVNDPDIAAADSTLVRRLSQQLADARRRHREEVAELHRALETRKVRWFCSRRRVADGSRSEAPHTRQSD
;
A
#
# COMPACT_ATOMS: atom_id res chain seq x y z
N MET A 1 -0.79 18.92 -11.23
CA MET A 1 -1.61 20.13 -10.98
C MET A 1 -2.85 19.88 -10.09
N ARG A 2 -2.84 18.91 -9.14
CA ARG A 2 -4.04 18.58 -8.32
C ARG A 2 -4.09 19.27 -6.95
N LYS A 3 -2.96 19.82 -6.47
CA LYS A 3 -2.86 20.59 -5.22
C LYS A 3 -3.80 21.81 -5.11
N PRO A 4 -4.04 22.64 -6.15
CA PRO A 4 -4.91 23.81 -6.01
C PRO A 4 -6.38 23.45 -5.81
N LEU A 5 -6.85 22.33 -6.37
CA LEU A 5 -8.22 21.84 -6.22
C LEU A 5 -8.52 21.48 -4.75
N VAL A 6 -7.56 20.84 -4.07
CA VAL A 6 -7.70 20.52 -2.64
C VAL A 6 -7.74 21.79 -1.79
N LYS A 7 -6.94 22.82 -2.12
CA LYS A 7 -6.99 24.11 -1.42
C LYS A 7 -8.31 24.85 -1.65
N GLN A 8 -8.91 24.73 -2.84
CA GLN A 8 -10.25 25.27 -3.11
C GLN A 8 -11.32 24.52 -2.32
N ALA A 9 -11.31 23.20 -2.33
CA ALA A 9 -12.21 22.38 -1.52
C ALA A 9 -12.09 22.69 -0.02
N LEU A 10 -10.88 22.94 0.49
CA LEU A 10 -10.66 23.39 1.87
C LEU A 10 -11.30 24.77 2.15
N ARG A 11 -11.24 25.70 1.20
CA ARG A 11 -11.88 27.02 1.34
C ARG A 11 -13.40 26.94 1.27
N GLU A 12 -13.95 26.10 0.40
CA GLU A 12 -15.38 25.85 0.31
C GLU A 12 -15.90 25.14 1.55
N ALA A 13 -15.20 24.08 1.98
CA ALA A 13 -15.50 23.38 3.23
C ALA A 13 -15.48 24.35 4.41
N ARG A 14 -14.57 25.34 4.45
CA ARG A 14 -14.55 26.38 5.48
C ARG A 14 -15.80 27.26 5.48
N LYS A 15 -16.42 27.51 4.32
CA LYS A 15 -17.66 28.29 4.18
C LYS A 15 -18.93 27.49 4.53
N SER A 16 -19.00 26.21 4.17
CA SER A 16 -20.24 25.40 4.28
C SER A 16 -20.59 24.88 5.68
N HIS A 17 -19.74 25.08 6.70
CA HIS A 17 -19.98 24.62 8.09
C HIS A 17 -20.22 23.11 8.31
N GLU A 18 -20.12 22.26 7.28
CA GLU A 18 -20.30 20.81 7.38
C GLU A 18 -19.18 20.06 8.15
N PRO A 19 -19.44 18.89 8.74
CA PRO A 19 -18.38 18.10 9.38
C PRO A 19 -17.28 17.71 8.37
N VAL A 20 -16.05 18.15 8.64
CA VAL A 20 -14.93 18.00 7.70
C VAL A 20 -14.12 16.75 8.01
N THR A 21 -14.15 15.80 7.09
CA THR A 21 -13.31 14.59 7.08
C THR A 21 -12.36 14.58 5.88
N VAL A 22 -11.25 13.86 5.98
CA VAL A 22 -10.28 13.71 4.87
C VAL A 22 -10.98 13.13 3.62
N SER A 23 -11.90 12.19 3.81
CA SER A 23 -12.72 11.62 2.73
C SER A 23 -13.67 12.65 2.13
N SER A 24 -14.36 13.47 2.93
CA SER A 24 -15.24 14.52 2.39
C SER A 24 -14.49 15.52 1.50
N ILE A 25 -13.30 15.95 1.91
CA ILE A 25 -12.47 16.88 1.13
C ILE A 25 -11.94 16.21 -0.14
N ALA A 26 -11.54 14.93 -0.06
CA ALA A 26 -11.10 14.15 -1.20
C ALA A 26 -12.20 14.07 -2.27
N THR A 27 -13.44 13.79 -1.86
CA THR A 27 -14.61 13.74 -2.74
C THR A 27 -14.89 15.09 -3.39
N VAL A 28 -14.93 16.18 -2.62
CA VAL A 28 -15.19 17.54 -3.14
C VAL A 28 -14.09 18.00 -4.10
N ALA A 29 -12.84 17.70 -3.79
CA ALA A 29 -11.70 18.07 -4.64
C ALA A 29 -11.49 17.12 -5.83
N GLY A 30 -12.24 16.02 -5.93
CA GLY A 30 -12.07 15.00 -6.98
C GLY A 30 -10.71 14.31 -6.92
N VAL A 31 -10.13 14.15 -5.72
CA VAL A 31 -8.82 13.49 -5.51
C VAL A 31 -8.97 12.24 -4.65
N SER A 32 -8.01 11.31 -4.77
CA SER A 32 -7.94 10.17 -3.86
C SER A 32 -7.53 10.61 -2.45
N THR A 33 -8.04 9.92 -1.43
CA THR A 33 -7.58 10.08 -0.03
C THR A 33 -6.06 9.87 0.09
N ASP A 34 -5.47 8.96 -0.68
CA ASP A 34 -4.02 8.71 -0.73
C ASP A 34 -3.24 9.97 -1.15
N PHE A 35 -3.79 10.77 -2.05
CA PHE A 35 -3.15 12.02 -2.50
C PHE A 35 -3.02 13.04 -1.35
N ILE A 36 -4.00 13.06 -0.43
CA ILE A 36 -3.94 13.92 0.75
C ILE A 36 -2.90 13.41 1.75
N TYR A 37 -2.81 12.09 1.95
CA TYR A 37 -1.82 11.48 2.83
C TYR A 37 -0.38 11.62 2.31
N ARG A 38 -0.18 11.64 0.99
CA ARG A 38 1.15 11.82 0.37
C ARG A 38 1.66 13.26 0.42
N HIS A 39 0.86 14.18 0.94
CA HIS A 39 1.18 15.60 1.00
C HIS A 39 1.04 16.11 2.44
N ASP A 40 2.17 16.11 3.16
CA ASP A 40 2.26 16.45 4.58
C ASP A 40 1.78 17.87 4.92
N GLU A 41 1.66 18.76 3.94
CA GLU A 41 1.09 20.11 4.12
C GLU A 41 -0.44 20.11 4.19
N LEU A 42 -1.11 19.15 3.54
CA LEU A 42 -2.57 19.11 3.42
C LEU A 42 -3.21 18.52 4.68
N ARG A 43 -2.61 17.45 5.22
CA ARG A 43 -3.06 16.80 6.46
C ARG A 43 -3.25 17.77 7.65
N PRO A 44 -2.27 18.60 8.05
CA PRO A 44 -2.42 19.51 9.19
C PRO A 44 -3.47 20.59 8.94
N GLN A 45 -3.72 20.99 7.69
CA GLN A 45 -4.77 21.95 7.35
C GLN A 45 -6.17 21.36 7.57
N VAL A 46 -6.39 20.10 7.17
CA VAL A 46 -7.64 19.38 7.45
C VAL A 46 -7.84 19.20 8.96
N GLU A 47 -6.79 18.79 9.68
CA GLU A 47 -6.85 18.59 11.13
C GLU A 47 -7.06 19.92 11.87
N ALA A 48 -6.45 21.02 11.44
CA ALA A 48 -6.69 22.35 12.00
C ALA A 48 -8.14 22.81 11.78
N LEU A 49 -8.69 22.61 10.58
CA LEU A 49 -10.08 22.94 10.26
C LEU A 49 -11.06 22.11 11.10
N ARG A 50 -10.77 20.81 11.28
CA ARG A 50 -11.55 19.91 12.13
C ARG A 50 -11.50 20.33 13.60
N ARG A 51 -10.31 20.65 14.13
CA ARG A 51 -10.14 21.15 15.50
C ARG A 51 -10.88 22.46 15.74
N ALA A 52 -10.80 23.40 14.80
CA ALA A 52 -11.52 24.66 14.87
C ALA A 52 -13.04 24.46 14.94
N ARG A 53 -13.59 23.47 14.22
CA ARG A 53 -15.02 23.13 14.31
C ARG A 53 -15.40 22.42 15.61
N ALA A 54 -14.52 21.55 16.11
CA ALA A 54 -14.72 20.90 17.40
C ALA A 54 -14.76 21.91 18.57
N SER A 55 -14.01 23.02 18.50
CA SER A 55 -14.06 24.08 19.52
C SER A 55 -15.28 25.00 19.41
N SER A 56 -15.96 25.07 18.26
CA SER A 56 -17.03 26.04 17.99
C SER A 56 -18.45 25.52 18.27
N GLY A 57 -18.60 24.40 18.98
CA GLY A 57 -19.90 23.97 19.50
C GLY A 57 -20.85 23.31 18.48
N ALA A 58 -20.36 22.86 17.33
CA ALA A 58 -21.09 21.85 16.55
C ALA A 58 -21.27 20.60 17.45
N PRO A 59 -22.41 19.89 17.38
CA PRO A 59 -22.63 18.73 18.25
C PRO A 59 -21.48 17.77 17.98
N ALA A 60 -20.57 17.68 18.96
CA ALA A 60 -19.60 16.61 18.99
C ALA A 60 -20.47 15.36 18.92
N LEU A 61 -20.34 14.60 17.82
CA LEU A 61 -20.80 13.21 17.79
C LEU A 61 -20.41 12.65 19.14
N VAL A 62 -21.43 12.38 19.94
CA VAL A 62 -21.31 12.09 21.37
C VAL A 62 -20.23 11.04 21.45
N ASN A 63 -19.07 11.39 22.01
CA ASN A 63 -18.01 10.43 22.29
C ASN A 63 -18.54 9.61 23.46
N ASP A 64 -19.48 8.73 23.15
CA ASP A 64 -19.93 7.71 24.07
C ASP A 64 -18.67 6.88 24.40
N PRO A 65 -18.25 6.85 25.67
CA PRO A 65 -17.05 6.11 26.06
C PRO A 65 -17.12 4.63 25.64
N ASP A 66 -18.32 4.06 25.51
CA ASP A 66 -18.50 2.69 25.02
C ASP A 66 -18.22 2.58 23.51
N ILE A 67 -18.58 3.59 22.71
CA ILE A 67 -18.26 3.63 21.27
C ILE A 67 -16.76 3.86 21.07
N ALA A 68 -16.14 4.74 21.86
CA ALA A 68 -14.69 4.97 21.79
C ALA A 68 -13.88 3.72 22.20
N ALA A 69 -14.36 2.99 23.21
CA ALA A 69 -13.78 1.70 23.62
C ALA A 69 -13.98 0.63 22.54
N ALA A 70 -15.17 0.53 21.96
CA ALA A 70 -15.48 -0.37 20.85
C ALA A 70 -14.60 -0.09 19.62
N ASP A 71 -14.45 1.18 19.23
CA ASP A 71 -13.57 1.61 18.13
C ASP A 71 -12.11 1.22 18.39
N SER A 72 -11.62 1.40 19.62
CA SER A 72 -10.27 0.97 20.00
C SER A 72 -10.07 -0.55 19.87
N THR A 73 -11.06 -1.35 20.27
CA THR A 73 -11.00 -2.82 20.11
C THR A 73 -11.04 -3.26 18.65
N LEU A 74 -11.86 -2.60 17.82
CA LEU A 74 -11.95 -2.88 16.38
C LEU A 74 -10.66 -2.48 15.65
N VAL A 75 -10.11 -1.30 15.95
CA VAL A 75 -8.83 -0.85 15.39
C VAL A 75 -7.70 -1.81 15.77
N ARG A 76 -7.67 -2.28 17.02
CA ARG A 76 -6.69 -3.29 17.47
C ARG A 76 -6.84 -4.59 16.68
N ARG A 77 -8.08 -5.10 16.54
CA ARG A 77 -8.37 -6.35 15.81
C ARG A 77 -7.98 -6.22 14.34
N LEU A 78 -8.33 -5.12 13.69
CA LEU A 78 -8.02 -4.86 12.28
C LEU A 78 -6.50 -4.72 12.07
N SER A 79 -5.81 -4.05 13.00
CA SER A 79 -4.35 -3.94 12.97
C SER A 79 -3.68 -5.32 13.05
N GLN A 80 -4.22 -6.20 13.89
CA GLN A 80 -3.73 -7.57 14.03
C GLN A 80 -3.99 -8.41 12.77
N GLN A 81 -5.18 -8.29 12.19
CA GLN A 81 -5.50 -8.92 10.90
C GLN A 81 -4.58 -8.43 9.78
N LEU A 82 -4.27 -7.13 9.73
CA LEU A 82 -3.36 -6.56 8.75
C LEU A 82 -1.92 -7.07 8.94
N ALA A 83 -1.46 -7.18 10.18
CA ALA A 83 -0.15 -7.73 10.51
C ALA A 83 -0.04 -9.20 10.08
N ASP A 84 -1.09 -9.99 10.34
CA ASP A 84 -1.15 -11.39 9.92
C ASP A 84 -1.18 -11.54 8.40
N ALA A 85 -1.99 -10.74 7.70
CA ALA A 85 -2.05 -10.75 6.24
C ALA A 85 -0.69 -10.38 5.61
N ARG A 86 -0.02 -9.36 6.16
CA ARG A 86 1.33 -8.97 5.72
C ARG A 86 2.37 -10.06 5.99
N ARG A 87 2.25 -10.79 7.11
CA ARG A 87 3.16 -11.91 7.41
C ARG A 87 2.99 -13.03 6.38
N ARG A 88 1.76 -13.50 6.15
CA ARG A 88 1.46 -14.54 5.16
C ARG A 88 1.94 -14.15 3.77
N HIS A 89 1.67 -12.91 3.35
CA HIS A 89 2.11 -12.44 2.04
C HIS A 89 3.65 -12.45 1.91
N ARG A 90 4.39 -12.09 2.96
CA ARG A 90 5.86 -12.17 2.93
C ARG A 90 6.35 -13.61 2.87
N GLU A 91 5.69 -14.53 3.57
CA GLU A 91 6.00 -15.96 3.54
C GLU A 91 5.76 -16.54 2.14
N GLU A 92 4.59 -16.26 1.54
CA GLU A 92 4.23 -16.67 0.17
C GLU A 92 5.23 -16.13 -0.86
N VAL A 93 5.59 -14.85 -0.78
CA VAL A 93 6.57 -14.24 -1.68
C VAL A 93 7.94 -14.88 -1.52
N ALA A 94 8.38 -15.16 -0.29
CA ALA A 94 9.65 -15.83 -0.03
C ALA A 94 9.66 -17.27 -0.59
N GLU A 95 8.56 -18.00 -0.44
CA GLU A 95 8.40 -19.35 -0.99
C GLU A 95 8.44 -19.35 -2.52
N LEU A 96 7.70 -18.44 -3.15
CA LEU A 96 7.70 -18.28 -4.61
C LEU A 96 9.10 -17.93 -5.15
N HIS A 97 9.82 -17.03 -4.47
CA HIS A 97 11.21 -16.73 -4.84
C HIS A 97 12.13 -17.94 -4.71
N ARG A 98 12.00 -18.74 -3.63
CA ARG A 98 12.77 -19.99 -3.49
C ARG A 98 12.46 -21.02 -4.58
N ALA A 99 11.19 -21.16 -4.94
CA ALA A 99 10.76 -22.06 -6.02
C ALA A 99 11.34 -21.61 -7.37
N LEU A 100 11.36 -20.30 -7.63
CA LEU A 100 11.97 -19.74 -8.84
C LEU A 100 13.49 -19.97 -8.87
N GLU A 101 14.21 -19.72 -7.79
CA GLU A 101 15.66 -19.96 -7.75
C GLU A 101 16.00 -21.43 -7.95
N THR A 102 15.26 -22.34 -7.32
CA THR A 102 15.44 -23.79 -7.51
C THR A 102 15.23 -24.19 -8.97
N ARG A 103 14.20 -23.63 -9.61
CA ARG A 103 13.92 -23.90 -11.03
C ARG A 103 15.00 -23.32 -11.94
N LYS A 104 15.51 -22.11 -11.65
CA LYS A 104 16.61 -21.48 -12.39
C LYS A 104 17.88 -22.31 -12.33
N VAL A 105 18.27 -22.75 -11.13
CA VAL A 105 19.45 -23.60 -10.94
C VAL A 105 19.31 -24.91 -11.71
N ARG A 106 18.14 -25.57 -11.65
CA ARG A 106 17.88 -26.80 -12.41
C ARG A 106 17.97 -26.58 -13.92
N TRP A 107 17.39 -25.50 -14.42
CA TRP A 107 17.46 -25.15 -15.85
C TRP A 107 18.90 -24.89 -16.30
N PHE A 108 19.67 -24.14 -15.50
CA PHE A 108 21.06 -23.85 -15.81
C PHE A 108 21.94 -25.12 -15.81
N CYS A 109 21.78 -25.97 -14.80
CA CYS A 109 22.50 -27.25 -14.73
C CYS A 109 22.16 -28.17 -15.92
N SER A 110 20.90 -28.21 -16.35
CA SER A 110 20.48 -28.96 -17.53
C SER A 110 21.14 -28.40 -18.80
N ARG A 111 21.15 -27.07 -18.97
CA ARG A 111 21.78 -26.42 -20.12
C ARG A 111 23.29 -26.66 -20.18
N ARG A 112 23.96 -26.63 -19.03
CA ARG A 112 25.40 -26.93 -18.93
C ARG A 112 25.71 -28.36 -19.34
N ARG A 113 24.94 -29.35 -18.88
CA ARG A 113 25.15 -30.76 -19.29
C ARG A 113 24.98 -30.98 -20.79
N VAL A 114 24.02 -30.32 -21.42
CA VAL A 114 23.84 -30.41 -22.89
C VAL A 114 25.03 -29.79 -23.63
N ALA A 115 25.54 -28.66 -23.14
CA ALA A 115 26.73 -28.02 -23.72
C ALA A 115 28.01 -28.84 -23.53
N ASP A 116 28.15 -29.53 -22.39
CA ASP A 116 29.31 -30.39 -22.09
C ASP A 116 29.22 -31.72 -22.88
N GLY A 117 28.02 -32.30 -23.02
CA GLY A 117 27.79 -33.52 -23.80
C GLY A 117 27.99 -33.34 -25.31
N SER A 118 27.52 -32.23 -25.88
CA SER A 118 27.75 -31.89 -27.29
C SER A 118 29.22 -31.59 -27.62
N ARG A 119 30.03 -31.21 -26.63
CA ARG A 119 31.48 -31.02 -26.79
C ARG A 119 32.26 -32.33 -26.74
N SER A 120 31.73 -33.35 -26.08
CA SER A 120 32.30 -34.70 -26.00
C SER A 120 32.01 -35.56 -27.23
N GLU A 121 31.00 -35.22 -28.04
CA GLU A 121 30.66 -35.90 -29.29
C GLU A 121 31.33 -35.27 -30.54
N ALA A 122 32.23 -34.30 -30.35
CA ALA A 122 33.03 -33.78 -31.46
C ALA A 122 33.95 -34.89 -32.00
N PRO A 123 33.80 -35.29 -33.27
CA PRO A 123 34.31 -36.55 -33.78
C PRO A 123 35.83 -36.51 -33.95
N HIS A 124 36.50 -37.54 -33.42
CA HIS A 124 37.75 -38.02 -34.00
C HIS A 124 37.46 -38.36 -35.47
N THR A 125 37.83 -37.44 -36.36
CA THR A 125 37.91 -37.69 -37.79
C THR A 125 38.71 -38.96 -38.01
N ARG A 126 38.03 -39.98 -38.53
CA ARG A 126 38.64 -41.19 -39.09
C ARG A 126 39.78 -40.76 -40.01
N GLN A 127 41.00 -41.02 -39.57
CA GLN A 127 42.18 -41.00 -40.42
C GLN A 127 42.22 -42.39 -41.06
N SER A 128 41.74 -42.46 -42.30
CA SER A 128 41.85 -43.63 -43.16
C SER A 128 43.26 -43.65 -43.75
N ASP A 129 44.03 -44.69 -43.42
CA ASP A 129 45.13 -45.23 -44.22
C ASP A 129 44.62 -46.45 -45.00
#